data_AF-A0A1A9REP3-F1
#
_entry.id   AF-A0A1A9REP3-F1
#
_cell.length_a   1.000
_cell.length_b   1.000
_cell.length_c   1.000
_cell.angle_alpha   90.00
_cell.angle_beta   90.00
_cell.angle_gamma   90.00
#
_symmetry.space_group_name_H-M   'P 1'
#
loop_
_entity.id
_entity.type
_entity.pdbx_description
1 polymer ?
#
loop_
_entity_poly.entity_id
_entity_poly.type
_entity_poly.pdbx_seq_one_letter_code
_entity_poly.pdbx_strand_id
1 'polypeptide(L)'
;MKSNQSIQINEDNTVTVILSNGDRITLREPLGKDMDGLSQDLIKIKHTDQVQKLIGRISSPQLTRQQYGKLGIADTQVLNTALDFFSAPPSARAEFEAALAELGYLPASASEPTTAQPS
;
A
#
# COMPACT_ATOMS: atom_id res chain seq x y z
N MET A 1 -5.45 -9.94 19.43
CA MET A 1 -4.04 -9.59 19.17
C MET A 1 -4.05 -8.40 18.25
N LYS A 2 -3.41 -7.27 18.59
CA LYS A 2 -3.29 -6.15 17.65
C LYS A 2 -2.47 -6.64 16.47
N SER A 3 -3.04 -6.62 15.27
CA SER A 3 -2.31 -6.92 14.04
C SER A 3 -1.14 -5.95 13.95
N ASN A 4 0.08 -6.45 13.84
CA ASN A 4 1.29 -5.62 13.70
C ASN A 4 1.40 -4.98 12.30
N GLN A 5 0.34 -5.11 11.51
CA GLN A 5 0.26 -4.67 10.13
C GLN A 5 -0.29 -3.25 10.08
N SER A 6 0.29 -2.41 9.23
CA SER A 6 -0.14 -1.03 9.08
C SER A 6 0.11 -0.52 7.67
N ILE A 7 -0.59 0.54 7.32
CA ILE A 7 -0.38 1.30 6.09
C ILE A 7 -0.03 2.73 6.51
N GLN A 8 0.99 3.30 5.88
CA GLN A 8 1.38 4.69 6.05
C GLN A 8 1.46 5.32 4.66
N ILE A 9 0.73 6.40 4.45
CA ILE A 9 0.84 7.23 3.25
C ILE A 9 1.91 8.28 3.53
N ASN A 10 2.88 8.39 2.62
CA ASN A 10 4.02 9.29 2.75
C ASN A 10 3.79 10.60 1.97
N GLU A 11 4.51 11.65 2.32
CA GLU A 11 4.39 12.98 1.69
C GLU A 11 4.73 12.96 0.18
N ASP A 12 5.58 12.03 -0.25
CA ASP A 12 5.96 11.81 -1.65
C ASP A 12 4.95 10.96 -2.43
N ASN A 13 3.76 10.75 -1.86
CA ASN A 13 2.68 9.95 -2.42
C ASN A 13 3.03 8.46 -2.61
N THR A 14 4.05 7.96 -1.90
CA THR A 14 4.30 6.52 -1.74
C THR A 14 3.53 5.95 -0.55
N VAL A 15 3.37 4.63 -0.51
CA VAL A 15 2.67 3.93 0.57
C VAL A 15 3.59 2.90 1.20
N THR A 16 3.90 3.06 2.48
CA THR A 16 4.65 2.08 3.27
C THR A 16 3.69 1.11 3.94
N VAL A 17 3.87 -0.18 3.66
CA VAL A 17 3.17 -1.30 4.27
C VAL A 17 4.08 -1.98 5.29
N ILE A 18 3.59 -2.16 6.50
CA ILE A 18 4.20 -3.03 7.52
C ILE A 18 3.45 -4.36 7.52
N LEU A 19 4.18 -5.45 7.32
CA LEU A 19 3.64 -6.81 7.28
C LEU A 19 3.57 -7.43 8.68
N SER A 20 2.88 -8.56 8.80
CA SER A 20 2.67 -9.27 10.06
C SER A 20 3.97 -9.74 10.72
N ASN A 21 5.00 -10.00 9.91
CA ASN A 21 6.34 -10.36 10.34
C ASN A 21 7.24 -9.15 10.69
N GLY A 22 6.71 -7.92 10.56
CA GLY A 22 7.44 -6.67 10.81
C GLY A 22 8.21 -6.14 9.60
N ASP A 23 8.22 -6.84 8.46
CA ASP A 23 8.86 -6.36 7.23
C ASP A 23 8.18 -5.08 6.75
N ARG A 24 8.98 -4.15 6.24
CA ARG A 24 8.51 -2.87 5.70
C ARG A 24 8.74 -2.82 4.20
N ILE A 25 7.67 -2.59 3.44
CA ILE A 25 7.69 -2.50 1.98
C ILE A 25 7.07 -1.18 1.57
N THR A 26 7.80 -0.37 0.81
CA THR A 26 7.26 0.88 0.26
C THR A 26 6.85 0.65 -1.19
N LEU A 27 5.61 1.02 -1.52
CA LEU A 27 5.07 0.99 -2.87
C LEU A 27 5.03 2.41 -3.42
N ARG A 28 5.50 2.60 -4.66
CA ARG A 28 5.28 3.85 -5.41
C ARG A 28 4.06 3.72 -6.32
N GLU A 29 3.57 4.84 -6.82
CA GLU A 29 2.55 4.86 -7.85
C GLU A 29 3.01 4.08 -9.10
N PRO A 30 2.18 3.14 -9.62
CA PRO A 30 2.47 2.45 -10.87
C PRO A 30 2.62 3.41 -12.04
N LEU A 31 3.71 3.27 -12.80
CA LEU A 31 3.90 3.99 -14.06
C LEU A 31 3.49 3.12 -15.25
N GLY A 32 3.30 3.73 -16.43
CA GLY A 32 2.96 2.98 -17.65
C GLY A 32 3.91 1.81 -17.96
N LYS A 33 5.22 1.99 -17.72
CA LYS A 33 6.23 0.93 -17.87
C LYS A 33 6.01 -0.26 -16.91
N ASP A 34 5.44 -0.01 -15.73
CA ASP A 34 5.16 -1.05 -14.74
C ASP A 34 3.93 -1.87 -15.12
N MET A 35 3.11 -1.35 -16.04
CA MET A 35 1.94 -2.03 -16.62
C MET A 35 2.28 -2.85 -17.86
N ASP A 36 3.49 -2.72 -18.41
CA ASP A 36 3.85 -3.36 -19.66
C ASP A 36 3.75 -4.90 -19.56
N GLY A 37 3.00 -5.49 -20.49
CA GLY A 37 2.67 -6.92 -20.50
C GLY A 37 1.71 -7.39 -19.39
N LEU A 38 1.08 -6.48 -18.63
CA LEU A 38 0.07 -6.81 -17.63
C LEU A 38 -1.34 -6.53 -18.16
N SER A 39 -2.29 -7.42 -17.85
CA SER A 39 -3.70 -7.19 -18.18
C SER A 39 -4.34 -6.28 -17.12
N GLN A 40 -4.86 -5.13 -17.55
CA GLN A 40 -5.50 -4.15 -16.65
C GLN A 40 -6.72 -4.73 -15.93
N ASP A 41 -7.52 -5.54 -16.62
CA ASP A 41 -8.69 -6.19 -16.02
C ASP A 41 -8.28 -7.15 -14.89
N LEU A 42 -7.19 -7.89 -15.10
CA LEU A 42 -6.67 -8.82 -14.09
C LEU A 42 -5.99 -8.13 -12.91
N ILE A 43 -5.48 -6.90 -13.08
CA ILE A 43 -4.93 -6.11 -11.96
C ILE A 43 -6.05 -5.68 -11.00
N LYS A 44 -7.27 -5.42 -11.53
CA LYS A 44 -8.44 -5.13 -10.69
C LYS A 44 -8.92 -6.34 -9.90
N ILE A 45 -8.59 -7.55 -10.36
CA ILE A 45 -8.90 -8.80 -9.67
C ILE A 45 -7.79 -9.06 -8.65
N LYS A 46 -8.12 -8.85 -7.37
CA LYS A 46 -7.21 -9.06 -6.24
C LYS A 46 -6.70 -10.51 -6.20
N HIS A 47 -5.47 -10.70 -5.72
CA HIS A 47 -4.78 -12.00 -5.59
C HIS A 47 -4.46 -12.74 -6.90
N THR A 48 -4.35 -12.05 -8.03
CA THR A 48 -3.86 -12.64 -9.28
C THR A 48 -2.33 -12.57 -9.40
N ASP A 49 -1.76 -13.39 -10.29
CA ASP A 49 -0.33 -13.32 -10.67
C ASP A 49 0.05 -11.93 -11.24
N GLN A 50 -0.92 -11.21 -11.82
CA GLN A 50 -0.74 -9.86 -12.35
C GLN A 50 -0.54 -8.84 -11.23
N VAL A 51 -1.33 -8.93 -10.16
CA VAL A 51 -1.16 -8.11 -8.95
C VAL A 51 0.18 -8.38 -8.28
N GLN A 52 0.57 -9.65 -8.16
CA GLN A 52 1.88 -10.02 -7.63
C GLN A 52 3.03 -9.41 -8.46
N LYS A 53 2.97 -9.50 -9.79
CA LYS A 53 3.95 -8.90 -10.70
C LYS A 53 4.01 -7.39 -10.54
N LEU A 54 2.86 -6.74 -10.44
CA LEU A 54 2.77 -5.30 -10.25
C LEU A 54 3.42 -4.88 -8.93
N ILE A 55 3.05 -5.51 -7.82
CA ILE A 55 3.64 -5.24 -6.49
C ILE A 55 5.16 -5.41 -6.54
N GLY A 56 5.64 -6.49 -7.18
CA GLY A 56 7.08 -6.72 -7.35
C GLY A 56 7.80 -5.67 -8.23
N ARG A 57 7.09 -4.94 -9.10
CA ARG A 57 7.67 -3.84 -9.91
C ARG A 57 7.68 -2.51 -9.16
N ILE A 58 6.70 -2.28 -8.29
CA ILE A 58 6.52 -0.99 -7.60
C ILE A 58 7.07 -0.94 -6.17
N SER A 59 7.52 -2.08 -5.63
CA SER A 59 8.02 -2.21 -4.26
C SER A 59 9.49 -1.84 -4.09
N SER A 60 9.81 -1.27 -2.93
CA SER A 60 11.14 -1.03 -2.42
C SER A 60 11.22 -1.42 -0.94
N PRO A 61 12.07 -2.38 -0.53
CA PRO A 61 12.88 -3.24 -1.41
C PRO A 61 12.00 -4.08 -2.35
N GLN A 62 12.58 -4.52 -3.48
CA GLN A 62 11.83 -5.26 -4.48
C GLN A 62 11.31 -6.58 -3.91
N LEU A 63 9.99 -6.78 -3.93
CA LEU A 63 9.35 -8.00 -3.47
C LEU A 63 9.38 -9.06 -4.57
N THR A 64 10.16 -10.11 -4.37
CA THR A 64 10.25 -11.22 -5.33
C THR A 64 8.99 -12.08 -5.32
N ARG A 65 8.78 -12.83 -6.42
CA ARG A 65 7.69 -13.81 -6.51
C ARG A 65 7.71 -14.82 -5.36
N GLN A 66 8.90 -15.30 -4.99
CA GLN A 66 9.06 -16.27 -3.91
C GLN A 66 8.73 -15.69 -2.54
N GLN A 67 9.11 -14.44 -2.27
CA GLN A 67 8.75 -13.76 -1.01
C GLN A 67 7.25 -13.53 -0.92
N TYR A 68 6.64 -13.02 -1.99
CA TYR A 68 5.19 -12.79 -2.03
C TYR A 68 4.41 -14.11 -1.83
N GLY A 69 4.85 -15.22 -2.42
CA GLY A 69 4.21 -16.53 -2.26
C GLY A 69 4.27 -17.11 -0.84
N LYS A 70 5.08 -16.54 0.06
CA LYS A 70 5.15 -16.91 1.48
C LYS A 70 4.26 -16.04 2.37
N LEU A 71 3.67 -14.98 1.83
CA LEU A 71 2.80 -14.07 2.59
C LEU A 71 1.49 -14.76 2.95
N GLY A 72 1.02 -14.54 4.17
CA GLY A 72 -0.32 -14.94 4.56
C GLY A 72 -1.39 -14.11 3.83
N ILE A 73 -2.63 -14.62 3.79
CA ILE A 73 -3.74 -13.91 3.14
C ILE A 73 -3.91 -12.49 3.70
N ALA A 74 -3.79 -12.30 5.02
CA ALA A 74 -3.85 -10.98 5.64
C ALA A 74 -2.79 -10.02 5.07
N ASP A 75 -1.53 -10.44 4.96
CA ASP A 75 -0.46 -9.61 4.38
C ASP A 75 -0.73 -9.26 2.92
N THR A 76 -1.23 -10.21 2.13
CA THR A 76 -1.61 -9.95 0.73
C THR A 76 -2.79 -8.98 0.63
N GLN A 77 -3.72 -8.98 1.59
CA GLN A 77 -4.83 -8.04 1.62
C GLN A 77 -4.33 -6.61 1.91
N VAL A 78 -3.40 -6.43 2.85
CA VAL A 78 -2.83 -5.11 3.15
C VAL A 78 -2.10 -4.54 1.94
N LEU A 79 -1.33 -5.36 1.21
CA LEU A 79 -0.70 -4.94 -0.04
C LEU A 79 -1.72 -4.56 -1.13
N ASN A 80 -2.83 -5.30 -1.24
CA ASN A 80 -3.91 -4.95 -2.17
C ASN A 80 -4.60 -3.64 -1.78
N THR A 81 -4.84 -3.40 -0.49
CA THR A 81 -5.36 -2.13 0.00
C THR A 81 -4.42 -0.98 -0.32
N ALA A 82 -3.11 -1.18 -0.16
CA ALA A 82 -2.12 -0.17 -0.57
C ALA A 82 -2.14 0.10 -2.09
N LEU A 83 -2.44 -0.90 -2.93
CA LEU A 83 -2.64 -0.69 -4.37
C LEU A 83 -3.91 0.10 -4.67
N ASP A 84 -5.01 -0.15 -3.95
CA ASP A 84 -6.28 0.53 -4.15
C ASP A 84 -6.13 2.06 -4.00
N PHE A 85 -5.23 2.52 -3.10
CA PHE A 85 -4.89 3.94 -2.95
C PHE A 85 -4.46 4.60 -4.26
N PHE A 86 -3.62 3.94 -5.06
CA PHE A 86 -3.15 4.48 -6.34
C PHE A 86 -4.25 4.51 -7.41
N SER A 87 -5.25 3.64 -7.29
CA SER A 87 -6.41 3.62 -8.18
C SER A 87 -7.53 4.56 -7.74
N ALA A 88 -7.51 5.05 -6.50
CA ALA A 88 -8.52 5.94 -5.97
C ALA A 88 -8.42 7.31 -6.66
N PRO A 89 -9.55 7.90 -7.10
CA PRO A 89 -9.54 9.24 -7.66
C PRO A 89 -9.04 10.24 -6.59
N PRO A 90 -8.39 11.36 -6.99
CA PRO A 90 -7.82 12.32 -6.05
C PRO A 90 -8.81 12.82 -4.99
N SER A 91 -10.08 12.99 -5.38
CA SER A 91 -11.17 13.40 -4.48
C SER A 91 -11.47 12.38 -3.38
N ALA A 92 -11.20 11.10 -3.62
CA ALA A 92 -11.47 10.02 -2.68
C ALA A 92 -10.26 9.66 -1.81
N ARG A 93 -9.08 10.27 -2.00
CA ARG A 93 -7.89 9.95 -1.19
C ARG A 93 -8.06 10.33 0.29
N ALA A 94 -8.73 11.45 0.57
CA ALA A 94 -9.06 11.85 1.94
C ALA A 94 -10.05 10.88 2.61
N GLU A 95 -11.04 10.41 1.86
CA GLU A 95 -11.98 9.37 2.32
C GLU A 95 -11.27 8.03 2.52
N PHE A 96 -10.29 7.72 1.68
CA PHE A 96 -9.47 6.53 1.80
C PHE A 96 -8.63 6.53 3.07
N GLU A 97 -7.97 7.65 3.39
CA GLU A 97 -7.24 7.83 4.65
C GLU A 97 -8.14 7.66 5.87
N ALA A 98 -9.33 8.25 5.85
CA ALA A 98 -10.31 8.07 6.92
C ALA A 98 -10.73 6.59 7.07
N ALA A 99 -11.00 5.90 5.96
CA ALA A 99 -11.33 4.47 5.97
C ALA A 99 -10.17 3.61 6.51
N LEU A 100 -8.92 3.94 6.18
CA LEU A 100 -7.74 3.25 6.75
C LEU A 100 -7.62 3.46 8.26
N ALA A 101 -7.96 4.65 8.76
CA ALA A 101 -8.00 4.92 10.20
C ALA A 101 -9.07 4.06 10.90
N GLU A 102 -10.27 3.99 10.34
CA GLU A 102 -11.38 3.19 10.90
C GLU A 102 -11.06 1.69 10.92
N LEU A 103 -10.37 1.19 9.88
CA LEU A 103 -9.91 -0.19 9.79
C LEU A 103 -8.70 -0.50 10.69
N GLY A 104 -8.14 0.51 11.37
CA GLY A 104 -7.01 0.37 12.27
C GLY A 104 -5.66 0.17 11.56
N TYR A 105 -5.56 0.53 10.28
CA TYR A 105 -4.31 0.42 9.52
C TYR A 105 -3.38 1.61 9.70
N LEU A 106 -3.89 2.80 10.02
CA LEU A 106 -3.04 3.96 10.25
C LEU A 106 -2.44 3.94 11.67
N PRO A 107 -1.16 4.32 11.84
CA PRO A 107 -0.59 4.51 13.16
C PRO A 107 -1.33 5.65 13.88
N ALA A 108 -1.40 5.59 15.22
CA ALA A 108 -2.12 6.56 16.05
C ALA A 108 -1.60 8.02 15.94
N SER A 109 -0.51 8.26 15.19
CA SER A 109 0.15 9.56 15.02
C SER A 109 0.12 10.04 13.56
N ALA A 110 -1.03 9.93 12.89
CA ALA A 110 -1.31 10.68 11.66
C ALA A 110 -2.02 12.01 11.93
N SER A 111 -2.10 12.44 13.20
CA SER A 111 -2.69 13.70 13.64
C SER A 111 -1.74 14.40 14.60
N GLU A 112 -0.63 14.91 14.10
CA GLU A 112 0.02 16.04 14.75
C GLU A 112 -0.25 17.27 13.89
N PRO A 113 -1.06 18.24 14.36
CA PRO A 113 -1.18 19.50 13.67
C PRO A 113 0.21 20.15 13.67
N THR A 114 0.73 20.46 12.47
CA THR A 114 1.88 21.36 12.35
C THR A 114 1.44 22.69 12.96
N THR A 115 1.85 22.91 14.20
CA THR A 115 1.62 24.19 14.86
C THR A 115 2.71 25.10 14.33
N ALA A 116 2.34 25.96 13.38
CA ALA A 116 3.21 27.03 12.90
C ALA A 116 3.69 27.85 14.11
N GLN A 117 5.01 27.92 14.30
CA GLN A 117 5.62 28.84 15.26
C GLN A 117 6.32 29.96 14.48
N PRO A 118 5.82 31.20 14.52
CA PRO A 118 6.55 32.33 13.96
C PRO A 118 7.73 32.67 14.88
N SER A 119 8.87 33.00 14.29
CA SER A 119 9.96 33.74 14.94
C SER A 119 9.96 35.18 14.45
#